data_AF-A0A930MA61-F1
#
_entry.id   AF-A0A930MA61-F1
#
_cell.length_a   1.000
_cell.length_b   1.000
_cell.length_c   1.000
_cell.angle_alpha   90.00
_cell.angle_beta   90.00
_cell.angle_gamma   90.00
#
_symmetry.space_group_name_H-M   'P 1'
#
loop_
_entity.id
_entity.type
_entity.pdbx_description
1 polymer ?
#
loop_
_entity_poly.entity_id
_entity_poly.type
_entity_poly.pdbx_seq_one_letter_code
_entity_poly.pdbx_strand_id
1 'polypeptide(L)' 'MFILASASPRRRALLRQIGAQFVSITPAVAERKNGEHPRDDVIYNALTKARKVAEEYPDHA' A
#
# COMPACT_ATOMS: atom_id res chain seq x y z
N MET A 1 -1.32 9.25 -11.90
CA MET A 1 -1.93 9.64 -10.61
C MET A 1 -1.21 8.89 -9.51
N PHE A 2 -0.77 9.53 -8.42
CA PHE A 2 -0.07 8.83 -7.34
C PHE A 2 -1.08 8.28 -6.31
N ILE A 3 -1.00 6.98 -5.99
CA ILE A 3 -1.96 6.31 -5.10
C ILE A 3 -1.24 5.72 -3.89
N LEU A 4 -1.74 6.02 -2.69
CA LEU A 4 -1.38 5.34 -1.45
C LEU A 4 -2.32 4.15 -1.21
N ALA A 5 -1.81 2.93 -1.41
CA ALA A 5 -2.49 1.66 -1.10
C ALA A 5 -2.49 1.36 0.42
N SER A 6 -3.08 2.23 1.23
CA SER A 6 -3.14 2.06 2.68
C SER A 6 -4.35 2.72 3.33
N ALA A 7 -4.96 2.00 4.28
CA ALA A 7 -5.96 2.54 5.21
C ALA A 7 -5.35 3.35 6.37
N SER A 8 -4.02 3.34 6.54
CA SER A 8 -3.38 3.91 7.73
C SER A 8 -3.47 5.44 7.76
N PRO A 9 -4.13 6.05 8.77
CA PRO A 9 -4.17 7.51 8.92
C PRO A 9 -2.76 8.10 9.09
N ARG A 10 -1.88 7.38 9.79
CA ARG A 10 -0.49 7.77 10.00
C ARG A 10 0.30 7.84 8.69
N ARG A 11 0.20 6.83 7.82
CA ARG A 11 0.91 6.86 6.51
C ARG A 11 0.40 7.99 5.62
N ARG A 12 -0.90 8.27 5.65
CA ARG A 12 -1.49 9.42 4.96
C ARG A 12 -0.93 10.74 5.46
N ALA A 13 -0.81 10.92 6.78
CA ALA A 13 -0.21 12.12 7.36
C ALA A 13 1.26 12.30 6.95
N LEU A 14 2.06 11.22 6.97
CA LEU A 14 3.48 11.25 6.57
C LEU A 14 3.65 11.67 5.09
N LEU A 15 2.87 11.12 4.16
CA LEU A 15 2.97 11.52 2.75
C LEU A 15 2.51 12.97 2.52
N ARG A 16 1.54 13.47 3.30
CA ARG A 16 1.13 14.88 3.24
C ARG A 16 2.23 15.82 3.76
N GLN A 17 2.98 15.41 4.78
CA GLN A 17 4.07 16.23 5.34
C GLN A 17 5.18 16.50 4.33
N ILE A 18 5.41 15.60 3.38
CA ILE A 18 6.38 15.79 2.30
C ILE A 18 5.79 16.49 1.06
N GLY A 19 4.55 17.01 1.14
CA GLY A 19 3.90 17.71 0.04
C GLY A 19 3.38 16.82 -1.09
N ALA A 20 3.29 15.51 -0.90
CA ALA A 20 2.82 14.61 -1.95
C ALA A 20 1.32 14.81 -2.23
N GLN A 21 0.97 14.90 -3.51
CA GLN A 21 -0.43 14.85 -3.97
C GLN A 21 -0.79 13.40 -4.32
N PHE A 22 -1.76 12.83 -3.63
CA PHE A 22 -2.14 11.43 -3.82
C PHE A 22 -3.59 11.14 -3.44
N VAL A 23 -4.11 10.04 -3.96
CA VAL A 23 -5.37 9.42 -3.52
C VAL A 23 -5.06 8.25 -2.60
N SER A 24 -5.85 8.07 -1.54
CA SER A 24 -5.66 6.97 -0.58
C SER A 24 -6.73 5.92 -0.80
N ILE A 25 -6.31 4.71 -1.18
CA ILE A 25 -7.20 3.56 -1.44
C ILE A 25 -6.85 2.46 -0.43
N THR A 26 -7.88 1.81 0.12
CA THR A 26 -7.71 0.70 1.06
C THR A 26 -7.75 -0.62 0.28
N PRO A 27 -6.62 -1.32 0.11
CA PRO A 27 -6.62 -2.61 -0.57
C PRO A 27 -7.28 -3.68 0.29
N ALA A 28 -8.20 -4.43 -0.30
CA ALA A 28 -8.83 -5.60 0.33
C ALA A 28 -7.91 -6.84 0.19
N VAL A 29 -6.79 -6.85 0.91
CA VAL A 29 -5.83 -7.97 0.91
C VAL A 29 -5.59 -8.51 2.32
N ALA A 30 -5.51 -9.83 2.43
CA ALA A 30 -5.11 -10.49 3.67
C ALA A 30 -3.59 -10.36 3.87
N GLU A 31 -3.16 -10.00 5.07
CA GLU A 31 -1.74 -9.93 5.41
C GLU A 31 -1.20 -11.31 5.80
N ARG A 32 -0.02 -11.64 5.27
CA ARG A 32 0.81 -12.75 5.76
C ARG A 32 1.46 -12.34 7.08
N LYS A 33 1.36 -13.20 8.10
CA LYS A 33 1.87 -12.90 9.46
C LYS A 33 2.82 -13.96 10.03
N ASN A 34 2.93 -15.11 9.38
CA ASN A 34 3.61 -16.30 9.89
C ASN A 34 4.56 -16.89 8.84
N GLY A 35 5.25 -16.06 8.06
CA GLY A 35 6.36 -16.50 7.24
C GLY A 35 7.59 -16.83 8.08
N GLU A 36 8.53 -17.54 7.48
CA GLU A 36 9.78 -17.96 8.12
C GLU A 36 10.66 -16.78 8.54
N HIS A 37 10.62 -15.69 7.76
CA HIS A 37 11.35 -14.47 8.05
C HIS A 37 10.39 -13.27 8.07
N PRO A 38 10.26 -12.54 9.20
CA PRO A 38 9.38 -11.37 9.30
C PRO A 38 9.67 -10.29 8.24
N ARG A 39 10.92 -10.18 7.80
CA ARG A 39 11.33 -9.27 6.72
C ARG A 39 10.62 -9.59 5.41
N ASP A 40 10.48 -10.86 5.08
CA ASP A 40 9.88 -11.29 3.82
C ASP A 40 8.37 -11.07 3.84
N ASP A 41 7.74 -11.27 5.00
CA ASP A 41 6.32 -11.00 5.21
C ASP A 41 5.99 -9.52 4.98
N VAL A 42 6.78 -8.59 5.52
CA VAL A 42 6.51 -7.16 5.34
C VAL A 42 6.71 -6.72 3.89
N ILE A 43 7.74 -7.26 3.19
CA ILE A 43 7.97 -6.98 1.77
C ILE A 43 6.82 -7.52 0.94
N TYR A 44 6.45 -8.78 1.17
CA TYR A 44 5.33 -9.43 0.50
C TYR A 44 4.03 -8.63 0.69
N ASN A 45 3.68 -8.29 1.93
CA ASN A 45 2.46 -7.54 2.24
C ASN A 45 2.44 -6.15 1.58
N ALA A 46 3.59 -5.46 1.54
CA ALA A 46 3.68 -4.16 0.87
C ALA A 46 3.45 -4.27 -0.64
N LEU A 47 4.12 -5.24 -1.29
CA LEU A 47 3.98 -5.49 -2.73
C LEU A 47 2.55 -5.94 -3.09
N THR A 48 1.96 -6.84 -2.32
CA THR A 48 0.60 -7.35 -2.54
C THR A 48 -0.43 -6.22 -2.47
N LYS A 49 -0.29 -5.30 -1.51
CA LYS A 49 -1.15 -4.10 -1.41
C LYS A 49 -1.05 -3.20 -2.63
N ALA A 50 0.18 -2.92 -3.07
CA ALA A 50 0.41 -2.08 -4.24
C ALA A 50 -0.13 -2.71 -5.53
N ARG A 51 0.16 -4.00 -5.75
CA ARG A 51 -0.30 -4.76 -6.92
C ARG A 51 -1.82 -4.84 -6.99
N LYS A 52 -2.49 -5.11 -5.87
CA LYS A 52 -3.95 -5.18 -5.83
C LYS A 52 -4.61 -3.86 -6.29
N VAL A 53 -4.06 -2.72 -5.87
CA VAL A 53 -4.54 -1.41 -6.32
C VAL A 53 -4.18 -1.18 -7.79
N ALA A 54 -2.98 -1.57 -8.24
CA ALA A 54 -2.61 -1.44 -9.66
C ALA A 54 -3.53 -2.25 -10.58
N GLU A 55 -3.97 -3.44 -10.17
CA GLU A 55 -4.94 -4.25 -10.91
C GLU A 55 -6.32 -3.59 -11.00
N GLU A 56 -6.76 -2.89 -9.95
CA GLU A 56 -8.05 -2.19 -9.91
C GLU A 56 -8.02 -0.83 -10.62
N TYR A 57 -6.84 -0.24 -10.79
CA TYR A 57 -6.61 1.06 -11.40
C TYR A 57 -5.48 0.99 -12.45
N PRO A 58 -5.66 0.21 -13.55
CA PRO A 58 -4.58 -0.11 -14.50
C PRO A 58 -4.03 1.12 -15.26
N ASP A 59 -4.86 2.13 -15.51
CA ASP A 59 -4.43 3.37 -16.18
C ASP A 59 -3.64 4.32 -15.25
N HIS A 60 -3.38 3.90 -14.02
CA HIS A 60 -2.75 4.70 -12.97
C HIS A 60 -1.60 3.96 -12.26
N ALA A 61 -1.21 2.79 -12.78
CA ALA A 61 -0.08 1.99 -12.32
C ALA A 61 1.25 2.39 -12.99
#